data_AF-A0A0Q4XRB3-F1
#
_entry.id   AF-A0A0Q4XRB3-F1
#
_cell.length_a   1.000
_cell.length_b   1.000
_cell.length_c   1.000
_cell.angle_alpha   90.00
_cell.angle_beta   90.00
_cell.angle_gamma   90.00
#
_symmetry.space_group_name_H-M   'P 1'
#
loop_
_entity.id
_entity.type
_entity.pdbx_description
1 polymer ?
#
loop_
_entity_poly.entity_id
_entity_poly.type
_entity_poly.pdbx_seq_one_letter_code
_entity_poly.pdbx_strand_id
1 'polypeptide(L)'
;MSDATLNPLTGKIELSTSFTVVGSFLHYWSPQWRSAVFSSYGELKFAPGARAGNALAYATGAAGGSAAAVNALAGSQFTGVVGQTSFGVSPVLRDTYQIVAGASLIWSPVKDLDIGVEGLYTKVGVQSGRVVDQTRSRGAVTAANIANGNVKTVTADDTYQLRMRIQRDF
;
A
#
# COMPACT_ATOMS: atom_id res chain seq x y z
N MET A 1 0.02 5.87 -8.67
CA MET A 1 1.28 5.08 -8.67
C MET A 1 2.19 5.66 -9.74
N SER A 2 3.51 5.63 -9.57
CA SER A 2 4.45 6.15 -10.55
C SER A 2 4.69 5.13 -11.67
N ASP A 3 4.66 5.57 -12.92
CA ASP A 3 4.91 4.74 -14.11
C ASP A 3 6.41 4.44 -14.32
N ALA A 4 7.28 5.27 -13.73
CA ALA A 4 8.71 5.10 -13.81
C ALA A 4 9.44 5.75 -12.62
N THR A 5 10.70 5.37 -12.43
CA THR A 5 11.60 5.93 -11.42
C THR A 5 12.93 6.31 -12.04
N LEU A 6 13.53 7.41 -11.59
CA LEU A 6 14.90 7.75 -11.94
C LEU A 6 15.86 6.78 -11.23
N ASN A 7 16.77 6.17 -11.97
CA ASN A 7 17.94 5.51 -11.42
C ASN A 7 19.05 6.56 -11.25
N PRO A 8 19.34 7.00 -10.02
CA PRO A 8 20.30 8.08 -9.79
C PRO A 8 21.76 7.69 -10.07
N LEU A 9 22.06 6.39 -10.19
CA LEU A 9 23.41 5.91 -10.49
C LEU A 9 23.73 5.93 -11.98
N THR A 10 22.71 5.75 -12.83
CA THR A 10 22.86 5.71 -14.28
C THR A 10 22.27 6.95 -14.98
N GLY A 11 21.48 7.74 -14.26
CA GLY A 11 20.72 8.88 -14.80
C GLY A 11 19.56 8.46 -15.72
N LYS A 12 19.25 7.16 -15.81
CA LYS A 12 18.20 6.65 -16.69
C LYS A 12 16.86 6.57 -15.98
N ILE A 13 15.78 6.72 -16.73
CA ILE A 13 14.42 6.44 -16.26
C ILE A 13 14.14 4.96 -16.48
N GLU A 14 13.74 4.28 -15.41
CA GLU A 14 13.39 2.86 -15.41
C GLU A 14 11.89 2.69 -15.18
N LEU A 15 11.24 1.91 -16.05
CA LEU A 15 9.80 1.70 -16.01
C LEU A 15 9.39 0.79 -14.85
N SER A 16 8.25 1.10 -14.23
CA SER A 16 7.57 0.19 -13.32
C SER A 16 6.69 -0.77 -14.14
N THR A 17 6.46 -1.97 -13.62
CA THR A 17 5.59 -2.96 -14.25
C THR A 17 4.39 -3.22 -13.35
N SER A 18 3.21 -3.37 -13.96
CA SER A 18 2.00 -3.69 -13.22
C SER A 18 1.10 -4.62 -14.02
N PHE A 19 0.31 -5.42 -13.30
CA PHE A 19 -0.85 -6.07 -13.87
C PHE A 19 -2.03 -5.92 -12.94
N THR A 20 -3.24 -6.03 -13.49
CA THR A 20 -4.46 -6.02 -12.70
C THR A 20 -5.46 -6.98 -13.32
N VAL A 21 -6.18 -7.70 -12.46
CA VAL A 21 -7.31 -8.55 -12.84
C VAL A 21 -8.53 -8.10 -12.05
N VAL A 22 -9.68 -8.07 -12.72
CA VAL A 22 -10.96 -7.68 -12.14
C VAL A 22 -12.01 -8.70 -12.49
N GLY A 23 -12.83 -9.07 -11.52
CA GLY A 23 -14.01 -9.89 -11.71
C GLY A 23 -15.22 -9.24 -11.06
N SER A 24 -16.37 -9.38 -11.70
CA SER A 24 -17.65 -8.92 -11.16
C SER A 24 -18.75 -9.91 -11.51
N PHE A 25 -19.66 -10.13 -10.58
CA PHE A 25 -20.79 -11.01 -10.73
C PHE A 25 -22.05 -10.36 -10.17
N LEU A 26 -23.14 -10.42 -10.91
CA LEU A 26 -24.46 -9.96 -10.51
C LEU A 26 -25.39 -11.17 -10.49
N HIS A 27 -26.14 -11.33 -9.40
CA HIS A 27 -27.10 -12.41 -9.24
C HIS A 27 -28.46 -11.88 -8.80
N TYR A 28 -29.51 -12.42 -9.41
CA TYR A 28 -30.89 -12.17 -9.05
C TYR A 28 -31.43 -13.41 -8.35
N TRP A 29 -31.61 -13.32 -7.04
CA TRP A 29 -32.16 -14.42 -6.22
C TRP A 29 -33.67 -14.54 -6.40
N SER A 30 -34.33 -13.39 -6.59
CA SER A 30 -35.74 -13.24 -6.94
C SER A 30 -35.93 -11.88 -7.62
N PRO A 31 -37.10 -11.57 -8.21
CA PRO A 31 -37.35 -10.25 -8.79
C PRO A 31 -37.12 -9.08 -7.82
N GLN A 32 -37.27 -9.33 -6.51
CA GLN A 32 -37.11 -8.34 -5.45
C GLN A 32 -35.72 -8.35 -4.79
N TRP A 33 -34.86 -9.33 -5.07
CA TRP A 33 -33.56 -9.47 -4.41
C TRP A 33 -32.44 -9.62 -5.43
N ARG A 34 -31.51 -8.67 -5.44
CA ARG A 34 -30.30 -8.71 -6.27
C ARG A 34 -29.06 -8.46 -5.43
N SER A 35 -27.98 -9.16 -5.77
CA SER A 35 -26.67 -8.93 -5.17
C SER A 35 -25.62 -8.79 -6.26
N ALA A 36 -24.67 -7.88 -6.06
CA ALA A 36 -23.46 -7.80 -6.87
C ALA A 36 -22.24 -8.05 -5.99
N VAL A 37 -21.29 -8.84 -6.48
CA VAL A 37 -19.97 -9.03 -5.87
C VAL A 37 -18.93 -8.65 -6.91
N PHE A 38 -17.92 -7.90 -6.49
CA PHE A 38 -16.79 -7.57 -7.33
C PHE A 38 -15.50 -7.69 -6.55
N SER A 39 -14.42 -7.98 -7.26
CA SER A 39 -13.09 -8.02 -6.69
C SER A 39 -12.05 -7.68 -7.74
N SER A 40 -10.94 -7.10 -7.30
CA SER A 40 -9.78 -6.83 -8.10
C SER A 40 -8.51 -7.13 -7.32
N TYR A 41 -7.49 -7.58 -8.05
CA TYR A 41 -6.14 -7.74 -7.56
C TYR A 41 -5.18 -7.08 -8.54
N GLY A 42 -4.25 -6.30 -8.04
CA GLY A 42 -3.20 -5.68 -8.85
C GLY A 42 -1.87 -5.68 -8.15
N GLU A 43 -0.79 -5.77 -8.94
CA GLU A 43 0.59 -5.66 -8.48
C GLU A 43 1.29 -4.49 -9.16
N LEU A 44 2.20 -3.84 -8.44
CA LEU A 44 3.16 -2.89 -8.97
C LEU A 44 4.56 -3.31 -8.53
N LYS A 45 5.46 -3.43 -9.50
CA LYS A 45 6.87 -3.76 -9.29
C LYS A 45 7.74 -2.67 -9.86
N PHE A 46 8.69 -2.20 -9.07
CA PHE A 46 9.71 -1.27 -9.52
C PHE A 46 10.84 -2.02 -10.24
N ALA A 47 11.69 -1.28 -10.95
CA ALA A 47 12.84 -1.87 -11.61
C ALA A 47 13.79 -2.54 -10.58
N PRO A 48 14.38 -3.70 -10.92
CA PRO A 48 15.30 -4.39 -10.03
C PRO A 48 16.44 -3.46 -9.58
N GLY A 49 16.65 -3.39 -8.26
CA GLY A 49 17.69 -2.54 -7.68
C GLY A 49 17.33 -1.06 -7.57
N ALA A 50 16.18 -0.59 -8.07
CA ALA A 50 15.77 0.82 -7.97
C ALA A 50 15.80 1.34 -6.52
N ARG A 51 15.32 0.52 -5.57
CA ARG A 51 15.37 0.81 -4.14
C ARG A 51 16.80 0.90 -3.60
N ALA A 52 17.69 -0.01 -3.99
CA ALA A 52 19.08 0.01 -3.57
C ALA A 52 19.85 1.18 -4.19
N GLY A 53 19.65 1.46 -5.48
CA GLY A 53 20.27 2.58 -6.19
C GLY A 53 19.88 3.94 -5.60
N ASN A 54 18.59 4.13 -5.30
CA ASN A 54 18.12 5.35 -4.62
C ASN A 54 18.69 5.50 -3.21
N ALA A 55 18.77 4.40 -2.46
CA ALA A 55 19.40 4.38 -1.13
C ALA A 55 20.90 4.70 -1.17
N LEU A 56 21.64 4.15 -2.14
CA LEU A 56 23.06 4.40 -2.31
C LEU A 56 23.34 5.85 -2.74
N ALA A 57 22.61 6.36 -3.72
CA ALA A 57 22.78 7.75 -4.18
C ALA A 57 22.43 8.76 -3.09
N TYR A 58 21.44 8.48 -2.25
CA TYR A 58 21.16 9.32 -1.10
C TYR A 58 22.28 9.28 -0.05
N ALA A 59 22.84 8.10 0.22
CA ALA A 59 23.95 7.94 1.16
C ALA A 59 25.25 8.63 0.68
N THR A 60 25.46 8.77 -0.63
CA THR A 60 26.63 9.46 -1.21
C THR A 60 26.38 10.95 -1.50
N GLY A 61 25.12 11.36 -1.71
CA GLY A 61 24.72 12.73 -2.06
C GLY A 61 24.43 13.66 -0.88
N ALA A 62 24.39 13.15 0.36
CA ALA A 62 24.31 13.96 1.57
C ALA A 62 25.63 14.71 1.83
N ALA A 63 25.90 15.77 1.05
CA ALA A 63 26.90 16.83 1.25
C ALA A 63 28.10 16.46 2.14
N GLY A 64 29.01 15.59 1.67
CA GLY A 64 30.27 15.28 2.36
C GLY A 64 30.13 14.60 3.73
N GLY A 65 28.91 14.22 4.13
CA GLY A 65 28.64 13.47 5.36
C GLY A 65 28.73 11.97 5.06
N SER A 66 29.55 11.26 5.82
CA SER A 66 29.52 9.79 5.80
C SER A 66 28.10 9.30 6.10
N ALA A 67 27.71 8.14 5.57
CA ALA A 67 26.46 7.47 5.97
C ALA A 67 26.35 7.34 7.50
N ALA A 68 27.50 7.29 8.20
CA ALA A 68 27.61 7.36 9.66
C ALA A 68 27.26 8.75 10.25
N ALA A 69 27.60 9.87 9.61
CA ALA A 69 27.24 11.23 10.04
C ALA A 69 25.73 11.52 9.90
N VAL A 70 25.09 11.03 8.83
CA VAL A 70 23.64 11.09 8.66
C VAL A 70 22.92 10.17 9.68
N ASN A 71 23.56 9.07 10.06
CA ASN A 71 23.10 8.13 11.08
C ASN A 71 23.29 8.65 12.53
N ALA A 72 24.31 9.49 12.77
CA ALA A 72 24.62 10.07 14.07
C ALA A 72 23.78 11.30 14.43
N LEU A 73 22.99 11.84 13.50
CA LEU A 73 22.02 12.90 13.82
C LEU A 73 20.88 12.28 14.64
N ALA A 74 21.00 12.36 15.97
CA ALA A 74 19.99 11.88 16.92
C ALA A 74 18.61 12.42 16.53
N GLY A 75 17.66 11.51 16.23
CA GLY A 75 16.32 11.86 15.74
C GLY A 75 16.08 11.59 14.25
N SER A 76 17.11 11.18 13.50
CA SER A 76 17.00 10.67 12.14
C SER A 76 16.00 9.51 12.03
N GLN A 77 14.90 9.74 11.30
CA GLN A 77 13.87 8.76 10.95
C GLN A 77 14.27 7.96 9.69
N PHE A 78 15.54 7.97 9.29
CA PHE A 78 15.96 7.66 7.92
C PHE A 78 15.89 6.17 7.60
N THR A 79 14.88 5.82 6.81
CA THR A 79 14.66 4.52 6.21
C THR A 79 15.25 4.49 4.80
N GLY A 80 16.57 4.37 4.66
CA GLY A 80 17.17 4.54 3.32
C GLY A 80 18.66 4.27 3.12
N VAL A 81 19.41 3.77 4.12
CA VAL A 81 20.85 3.48 3.95
C VAL A 81 21.07 1.98 3.74
N VAL A 82 21.60 1.59 2.58
CA VAL A 82 21.87 0.17 2.26
C VAL A 82 22.78 -0.45 3.33
N GLY A 83 22.47 -1.69 3.74
CA GLY A 83 23.20 -2.43 4.76
C GLY A 83 22.76 -2.19 6.20
N GLN A 84 21.85 -1.23 6.44
CA GLN A 84 21.24 -1.00 7.75
C GLN A 84 19.89 -1.72 7.88
N THR A 85 19.51 -2.11 9.09
CA THR A 85 18.20 -2.72 9.38
C THR A 85 17.04 -1.78 9.03
N SER A 86 17.24 -0.46 9.16
CA SER A 86 16.27 0.57 8.80
C SER A 86 15.96 0.59 7.30
N PHE A 87 16.94 0.30 6.44
CA PHE A 87 16.69 0.13 5.01
C PHE A 87 15.75 -1.04 4.79
N GLY A 88 15.99 -2.18 5.46
CA GLY A 88 15.17 -3.39 5.39
C GLY A 88 13.68 -3.22 5.69
N VAL A 89 13.28 -2.13 6.33
CA VAL A 89 11.88 -1.77 6.64
C VAL A 89 11.42 -0.46 5.97
N SER A 90 12.22 0.08 5.04
CA SER A 90 11.87 1.29 4.29
C SER A 90 10.67 1.05 3.36
N PRO A 91 9.70 1.98 3.32
CA PRO A 91 8.57 1.93 2.38
C PRO A 91 8.93 2.48 0.99
N VAL A 92 10.11 3.09 0.82
CA VAL A 92 10.52 3.74 -0.42
C VAL A 92 10.75 2.69 -1.52
N LEU A 93 10.11 2.90 -2.68
CA LEU A 93 10.21 2.05 -3.86
C LEU A 93 10.02 0.56 -3.54
N ARG A 94 8.99 0.26 -2.75
CA ARG A 94 8.59 -1.10 -2.42
C ARG A 94 7.60 -1.62 -3.43
N ASP A 95 7.82 -2.83 -3.90
CA ASP A 95 6.82 -3.55 -4.69
C ASP A 95 5.59 -3.81 -3.84
N THR A 96 4.43 -3.46 -4.38
CA THR A 96 3.14 -3.51 -3.68
C THR A 96 2.12 -4.35 -4.43
N TYR A 97 1.14 -4.85 -3.71
CA TYR A 97 -0.09 -5.37 -4.27
C TYR A 97 -1.29 -4.65 -3.64
N GLN A 98 -2.41 -4.66 -4.36
CA GLN A 98 -3.67 -4.11 -3.88
C GLN A 98 -4.81 -5.08 -4.16
N ILE A 99 -5.68 -5.26 -3.16
CA ILE A 99 -6.97 -5.95 -3.31
C ILE A 99 -8.06 -4.91 -3.09
N VAL A 100 -9.05 -4.87 -3.97
CA VAL A 100 -10.31 -4.15 -3.74
C VAL A 100 -11.44 -5.13 -3.96
N ALA A 101 -12.22 -5.43 -2.93
CA ALA A 101 -13.34 -6.33 -2.99
C ALA A 101 -14.58 -5.66 -2.41
N GLY A 102 -15.74 -5.92 -3.00
CA GLY A 102 -16.99 -5.38 -2.49
C GLY A 102 -18.16 -6.27 -2.80
N ALA A 103 -19.21 -6.09 -2.01
CA ALA A 103 -20.47 -6.76 -2.19
C ALA A 103 -21.61 -5.80 -1.88
N SER A 104 -22.67 -5.88 -2.68
CA SER A 104 -23.91 -5.16 -2.46
C SER A 104 -25.08 -6.13 -2.44
N LEU A 105 -26.06 -5.82 -1.59
CA LEU A 105 -27.35 -6.47 -1.54
C LEU A 105 -28.42 -5.40 -1.67
N ILE A 106 -29.33 -5.59 -2.61
CA ILE A 106 -30.45 -4.68 -2.85
C ILE A 106 -31.74 -5.48 -2.75
N TRP A 107 -32.65 -4.95 -1.95
CA TRP A 107 -34.00 -5.46 -1.75
C TRP A 107 -35.02 -4.42 -2.23
N SER A 108 -35.91 -4.86 -3.10
CA SER A 108 -36.98 -4.06 -3.69
C SER A 108 -38.35 -4.63 -3.27
N PRO A 109 -38.82 -4.38 -2.03
CA PRO A 109 -40.05 -4.98 -1.50
C PRO A 109 -41.30 -4.65 -2.31
N VAL A 110 -41.33 -3.44 -2.87
CA VAL A 110 -42.40 -2.93 -3.73
C VAL A 110 -41.75 -2.25 -4.93
N LYS A 111 -42.52 -2.04 -6.00
CA LYS A 111 -42.05 -1.22 -7.12
C LYS A 111 -41.62 0.16 -6.60
N ASP A 112 -40.55 0.69 -7.17
CA ASP A 112 -40.04 2.03 -6.92
C ASP A 112 -39.50 2.27 -5.49
N LEU A 113 -39.24 1.22 -4.71
CA LEU A 113 -38.53 1.30 -3.42
C LEU A 113 -37.34 0.35 -3.44
N ASP A 114 -36.12 0.90 -3.39
CA ASP A 114 -34.87 0.14 -3.31
C ASP A 114 -34.17 0.39 -1.97
N ILE A 115 -33.92 -0.69 -1.24
CA ILE A 115 -33.11 -0.69 -0.01
C ILE A 115 -31.82 -1.43 -0.32
N GLY A 116 -30.68 -0.76 -0.15
CA GLY A 116 -29.38 -1.31 -0.47
C GLY A 116 -28.40 -1.23 0.70
N VAL A 117 -27.59 -2.26 0.85
CA VAL A 117 -26.39 -2.25 1.70
C VAL A 117 -25.20 -2.66 0.85
N GLU A 118 -24.10 -1.93 0.96
CA GLU A 118 -22.85 -2.19 0.26
C GLU A 118 -21.70 -2.19 1.27
N GLY A 119 -20.83 -3.19 1.15
CA GLY A 119 -19.56 -3.27 1.84
C GLY A 119 -18.42 -3.21 0.83
N LEU A 120 -17.38 -2.45 1.16
CA LEU A 120 -16.14 -2.35 0.42
C LEU A 120 -14.96 -2.67 1.35
N TYR A 121 -14.06 -3.50 0.86
CA TYR A 121 -12.79 -3.84 1.47
C TYR A 121 -11.66 -3.43 0.53
N THR A 122 -10.69 -2.68 1.05
CA THR A 122 -9.45 -2.36 0.33
C THR A 122 -8.28 -2.79 1.18
N LYS A 123 -7.31 -3.47 0.57
CA LYS A 123 -6.04 -3.84 1.18
C LYS A 123 -4.90 -3.41 0.28
N VAL A 124 -3.87 -2.79 0.86
CA VAL A 124 -2.61 -2.50 0.18
C VAL A 124 -1.48 -3.15 0.98
N GLY A 125 -0.67 -3.97 0.33
CA GLY A 125 0.42 -4.67 0.97
C GLY A 125 1.72 -4.60 0.18
N VAL A 126 2.82 -4.92 0.86
CA VAL A 126 4.11 -5.14 0.19
C VAL A 126 4.20 -6.58 -0.29
N GLN A 127 4.76 -6.77 -1.48
CA GLN A 127 4.93 -8.12 -2.06
C GLN A 127 5.98 -8.95 -1.30
N SER A 128 6.94 -8.31 -0.65
CA SER A 128 7.99 -8.99 0.10
C SER A 128 8.49 -8.18 1.30
N GLY A 129 8.77 -8.90 2.38
CA GLY A 129 9.28 -8.35 3.63
C GLY A 129 8.21 -7.54 4.38
N ARG A 130 8.66 -6.51 5.10
CA ARG A 130 7.81 -5.64 5.91
C ARG A 130 8.27 -4.19 5.73
N VAL A 131 7.38 -3.26 6.04
CA VAL A 131 7.67 -1.83 6.10
C VAL A 131 7.36 -1.29 7.49
N VAL A 132 7.97 -0.17 7.85
CA VAL A 132 7.65 0.52 9.11
C VAL A 132 6.18 0.95 9.09
N ASP A 133 5.48 0.67 10.19
CA ASP A 133 4.15 1.20 10.44
C ASP A 133 4.28 2.58 11.07
N GLN A 134 4.12 3.63 10.28
CA GLN A 134 4.26 5.01 10.76
C GLN A 134 3.16 5.42 11.74
N THR A 135 2.03 4.73 11.76
CA THR A 135 0.90 5.06 12.65
C THR A 135 1.06 4.47 14.05
N ARG A 136 1.80 3.37 14.18
CA ARG A 136 1.98 2.64 15.46
C ARG A 136 3.42 2.64 15.97
N SER A 137 4.39 3.12 15.18
CA SER A 137 5.78 3.23 15.60
C SER A 137 6.01 4.49 16.43
N ARG A 138 6.88 4.37 17.44
CA ARG A 138 7.33 5.50 18.28
C ARG A 138 8.85 5.60 18.24
N GLY A 139 9.38 6.80 18.05
CA GLY A 139 10.82 7.06 17.99
C GLY A 139 11.43 6.80 16.61
N ALA A 140 12.76 6.83 16.53
CA ALA A 140 13.52 6.70 15.29
C ALA A 140 13.54 5.24 14.77
N VAL A 141 13.52 5.06 13.45
CA VAL A 141 13.64 3.74 12.80
C VAL A 141 15.08 3.24 12.84
N THR A 142 15.49 2.65 13.97
CA THR A 142 16.83 2.10 14.20
C THR A 142 16.79 0.61 14.53
N ALA A 143 17.92 -0.10 14.40
CA ALA A 143 18.01 -1.52 14.76
C ALA A 143 17.55 -1.79 16.20
N ALA A 144 17.99 -0.97 17.15
CA ALA A 144 17.62 -1.10 18.56
C ALA A 144 16.13 -0.89 18.80
N ASN A 145 15.51 0.12 18.17
CA ASN A 145 14.09 0.40 18.35
C ASN A 145 13.19 -0.66 17.67
N ILE A 146 13.65 -1.27 16.58
CA ILE A 146 12.97 -2.41 15.96
C ILE A 146 13.07 -3.64 16.88
N ALA A 147 14.26 -3.94 17.41
CA ALA A 147 14.48 -5.08 18.31
C ALA A 147 13.70 -4.96 19.63
N ASN A 148 13.66 -3.76 20.20
CA ASN A 148 12.95 -3.48 21.46
C ASN A 148 11.44 -3.25 21.26
N GLY A 149 10.94 -3.32 20.02
CA GLY A 149 9.51 -3.21 19.71
C GLY A 149 8.92 -1.80 19.75
N ASN A 150 9.74 -0.75 19.88
CA ASN A 150 9.32 0.65 19.79
C ASN A 150 8.92 1.04 18.36
N VAL A 151 9.58 0.46 17.36
CA VAL A 151 9.21 0.56 15.95
C VAL A 151 8.42 -0.67 15.56
N LYS A 152 7.19 -0.47 15.09
CA LYS A 152 6.32 -1.53 14.57
C LYS A 152 6.48 -1.63 13.07
N THR A 153 6.33 -2.84 12.55
CA THR A 153 6.38 -3.10 11.12
C THR A 153 5.10 -3.80 10.70
N VAL A 154 4.68 -3.58 9.46
CA VAL A 154 3.49 -4.16 8.85
C VAL A 154 3.81 -4.71 7.47
N THR A 155 3.01 -5.67 7.03
CA THR A 155 3.06 -6.24 5.68
C THR A 155 1.97 -5.67 4.79
N ALA A 156 0.88 -5.17 5.38
CA ALA A 156 -0.24 -4.59 4.69
C ALA A 156 -1.04 -3.68 5.61
N ASP A 157 -1.85 -2.82 5.00
CA ASP A 157 -2.87 -2.00 5.64
C ASP A 157 -4.21 -2.16 4.92
N ASP A 158 -5.28 -2.14 5.70
CA ASP A 158 -6.60 -2.64 5.32
C ASP A 158 -7.68 -1.61 5.72
N THR A 159 -8.67 -1.39 4.86
CA THR A 159 -9.79 -0.47 5.10
C THR A 159 -11.12 -1.15 4.76
N TYR A 160 -12.09 -1.00 5.66
CA TYR A 160 -13.48 -1.45 5.46
C TYR A 160 -14.41 -0.23 5.41
N GLN A 161 -15.31 -0.21 4.45
CA GLN A 161 -16.35 0.82 4.33
C GLN A 161 -17.70 0.13 4.16
N LEU A 162 -18.72 0.67 4.81
CA LEU A 162 -20.09 0.19 4.70
C LEU A 162 -21.00 1.37 4.38
N ARG A 163 -21.89 1.19 3.41
CA ARG A 163 -22.88 2.18 3.01
C ARG A 163 -24.26 1.54 2.97
N MET A 164 -25.25 2.24 3.51
CA MET A 164 -26.66 1.92 3.33
C MET A 164 -27.30 2.99 2.46
N ARG A 165 -28.22 2.59 1.59
CA ARG A 165 -29.05 3.50 0.79
C ARG A 165 -30.50 3.06 0.85
N ILE A 166 -31.41 4.02 0.92
CA ILE A 166 -32.84 3.83 0.74
C ILE A 166 -33.27 4.86 -0.30
N GLN A 167 -33.83 4.40 -1.41
CA GLN A 167 -34.30 5.27 -2.49
C GLN A 167 -35.75 4.94 -2.81
N ARG A 168 -36.56 5.98 -3.00
CA ARG A 168 -37.94 5.87 -3.46
C ARG A 168 -38.18 6.83 -4.61
N ASP A 169 -38.73 6.33 -5.69
CA ASP A 169 -39.14 7.12 -6.85
C ASP A 169 -40.69 7.32 -6.79
N PHE A 170 -41.18 8.50 -7.20
CA PHE A 170 -42.59 8.93 -7.09
C PHE A 170 -43.27 9.05 -8.45
#